data_AF-A0A3S3RDM6-F1
#
_entry.id   AF-A0A3S3RDM6-F1
#
_cell.length_a   1.000
_cell.length_b   1.000
_cell.length_c   1.000
_cell.angle_alpha   90.00
_cell.angle_beta   90.00
_cell.angle_gamma   90.00
#
_symmetry.space_group_name_H-M   'P 1'
#
loop_
_entity.id
_entity.type
_entity.pdbx_description
1 polymer ?
#
loop_
_entity_poly.entity_id
_entity_poly.type
_entity_poly.pdbx_seq_one_letter_code
_entity_poly.pdbx_strand_id
1 'polypeptide(L)'
;MTSRADDIRLGADIGGTFTDIALDVRGEMFSTKVLTNYAAPEQAILDGIDMVIRDAGISAAEIGIIIHGTTLATNALIERRGAKTALVTTEGFRDVIEMRTENRFEQYDLNLQLPTPLIPREHRFTVKGRIGAEGQELQPLDEATLESIADRIAAGNFGSVAIGFIHAYANPDHERRAREILSRKLTIPISISAEVSPQMREFERFNTVSANAYVRPQMADYLARLQTRLKDMGAECPVFMIHSGGGLISVETASEFPVRLVESGPAGGAIFAADIARRFGLEKVVSYDMGGTTAKICLIEDFAPRTARTFEVARTYR
;
A
#
# COMPACT_ATOMS: atom_id res chain seq x y z
N MET A 1 -20.64 -14.03 -28.19
CA MET A 1 -21.54 -14.04 -27.01
C MET A 1 -20.67 -13.84 -25.79
N THR A 2 -20.29 -12.60 -25.52
CA THR A 2 -19.61 -12.17 -24.29
C THR A 2 -20.68 -11.81 -23.26
N SER A 3 -20.48 -12.20 -22.01
CA SER A 3 -21.54 -12.26 -21.01
C SER A 3 -22.09 -10.88 -20.63
N ARG A 4 -23.38 -10.81 -20.32
CA ARG A 4 -24.12 -9.59 -19.92
C ARG A 4 -23.70 -9.00 -18.56
N ALA A 5 -22.79 -9.65 -17.83
CA ALA A 5 -22.34 -9.21 -16.52
C ALA A 5 -21.24 -8.13 -16.58
N ASP A 6 -20.42 -8.07 -17.64
CA ASP A 6 -19.32 -7.10 -17.77
C ASP A 6 -19.78 -5.63 -18.00
N ASP A 7 -21.09 -5.41 -18.06
CA ASP A 7 -21.77 -4.16 -18.38
C ASP A 7 -22.21 -3.36 -17.15
N ILE A 8 -22.03 -3.91 -15.94
CA ILE A 8 -22.32 -3.22 -14.68
C ILE A 8 -21.06 -3.15 -13.83
N ARG A 9 -20.63 -1.93 -13.51
CA ARG A 9 -19.34 -1.67 -12.87
C ARG A 9 -19.52 -0.81 -11.64
N LEU A 10 -18.82 -1.15 -10.57
CA LEU A 10 -18.88 -0.39 -9.34
C LEU A 10 -17.50 0.14 -8.96
N GLY A 11 -17.42 1.44 -8.71
CA GLY A 11 -16.29 2.12 -8.08
C GLY A 11 -16.61 2.43 -6.62
N ALA A 12 -15.67 2.18 -5.73
CA ALA A 12 -15.77 2.53 -4.31
C ALA A 12 -14.48 3.24 -3.84
N ASP A 13 -14.59 4.44 -3.29
CA ASP A 13 -13.46 5.14 -2.69
C ASP A 13 -13.70 5.40 -1.20
N ILE A 14 -12.83 4.84 -0.35
CA ILE A 14 -12.81 5.17 1.07
C ILE A 14 -11.90 6.38 1.27
N GLY A 15 -12.54 7.54 1.44
CA GLY A 15 -11.90 8.76 1.89
C GLY A 15 -11.80 8.86 3.42
N GLY A 16 -11.19 9.95 3.86
CA GLY A 16 -11.05 10.26 5.28
C GLY A 16 -12.39 10.44 5.98
N THR A 17 -13.30 11.24 5.43
CA THR A 17 -14.59 11.58 6.08
C THR A 17 -15.77 10.78 5.51
N PHE A 18 -15.76 10.55 4.20
CA PHE A 18 -16.84 9.90 3.49
C PHE A 18 -16.32 8.75 2.64
N THR A 19 -17.20 7.79 2.42
CA THR A 19 -17.04 6.73 1.43
C THR A 19 -17.96 7.02 0.26
N ASP A 20 -17.37 7.11 -0.93
CA ASP A 20 -18.06 7.45 -2.16
C ASP A 20 -18.24 6.18 -3.00
N ILE A 21 -19.47 5.89 -3.43
CA ILE A 21 -19.80 4.74 -4.28
C ILE A 21 -20.38 5.26 -5.60
N ALA A 22 -19.91 4.71 -6.71
CA ALA A 22 -20.43 4.97 -8.04
C ALA A 22 -20.70 3.64 -8.76
N LEU A 23 -21.94 3.46 -9.22
CA LEU A 23 -22.41 2.31 -9.98
C LEU A 23 -22.76 2.78 -11.40
N ASP A 24 -22.11 2.19 -12.39
CA ASP A 24 -22.43 2.34 -13.80
C ASP A 24 -23.27 1.13 -14.24
N VAL A 25 -24.52 1.37 -14.61
CA VAL A 25 -25.43 0.39 -15.20
C VAL A 25 -25.59 0.72 -16.68
N ARG A 26 -24.72 0.19 -17.53
CA ARG A 26 -24.79 0.36 -19.00
C ARG A 26 -24.83 1.82 -19.45
N GLY A 27 -24.07 2.68 -18.79
CA GLY A 27 -23.97 4.12 -19.06
C GLY A 27 -24.88 4.99 -18.18
N GLU A 28 -25.80 4.40 -17.42
CA GLU A 28 -26.57 5.12 -16.41
C GLU A 28 -25.83 5.09 -15.06
N MET A 29 -25.55 6.28 -14.53
CA MET A 29 -24.76 6.44 -13.31
C MET A 29 -25.65 6.61 -12.08
N PHE A 30 -25.42 5.77 -11.08
CA PHE A 30 -25.96 5.89 -9.73
C PHE A 30 -24.81 6.15 -8.78
N SER A 31 -24.97 7.07 -7.83
CA SER A 31 -23.92 7.32 -6.85
C SER A 31 -24.51 7.68 -5.50
N THR A 32 -23.76 7.35 -4.45
CA THR A 32 -24.09 7.73 -3.09
C THR A 32 -22.84 8.10 -2.31
N LYS A 33 -23.05 8.80 -1.21
CA LYS A 33 -22.02 9.24 -0.29
C LYS A 33 -22.47 8.90 1.12
N VAL A 34 -21.68 8.10 1.82
CA VAL A 34 -21.95 7.69 3.20
C VAL A 34 -20.80 8.08 4.11
N LEU A 35 -21.06 8.18 5.42
CA LEU A 35 -20.01 8.46 6.39
C LEU A 35 -19.04 7.28 6.48
N THR A 36 -17.74 7.56 6.48
CA THR A 36 -16.73 6.51 6.69
C THR A 36 -16.84 5.96 8.10
N ASN A 37 -16.97 4.64 8.22
CA ASN A 37 -16.92 3.95 9.51
C ASN A 37 -15.47 3.55 9.82
N TYR A 38 -14.77 4.33 10.66
CA TYR A 38 -13.37 4.03 10.98
C TYR A 38 -13.14 2.70 11.71
N ALA A 39 -14.14 2.19 12.43
CA ALA A 39 -14.04 0.93 13.16
C ALA A 39 -14.29 -0.29 12.25
N ALA A 40 -15.15 -0.13 11.24
CA ALA A 40 -15.45 -1.14 10.23
C ALA A 40 -15.58 -0.49 8.84
N PRO A 41 -14.46 -0.11 8.20
CA PRO A 41 -14.49 0.63 6.92
C PRO A 41 -15.22 -0.11 5.82
N GLU A 42 -15.17 -1.45 5.85
CA GLU A 42 -15.89 -2.31 4.91
C GLU A 42 -17.42 -2.13 5.00
N GLN A 43 -17.97 -1.80 6.17
CA GLN A 43 -19.41 -1.61 6.34
C GLN A 43 -19.91 -0.40 5.55
N ALA A 44 -19.14 0.69 5.51
CA ALA A 44 -19.50 1.88 4.75
C ALA A 44 -19.59 1.58 3.25
N ILE A 45 -18.71 0.72 2.73
CA ILE A 45 -18.80 0.26 1.34
C ILE A 45 -20.11 -0.51 1.12
N LEU A 46 -20.41 -1.49 1.98
CA LEU A 46 -21.61 -2.32 1.84
C LEU A 46 -22.90 -1.51 1.91
N ASP A 47 -22.98 -0.58 2.87
CA ASP A 47 -24.13 0.32 3.02
C ASP A 47 -24.33 1.16 1.76
N GLY A 48 -23.23 1.70 1.21
CA GLY A 48 -23.27 2.47 -0.03
C GLY A 48 -23.64 1.62 -1.25
N ILE A 49 -23.17 0.37 -1.33
CA ILE A 49 -23.56 -0.57 -2.39
C ILE A 49 -25.06 -0.88 -2.31
N ASP A 50 -25.59 -1.20 -1.11
CA ASP A 50 -27.01 -1.50 -0.90
C ASP A 50 -27.92 -0.33 -1.33
N MET A 51 -27.50 0.91 -1.10
CA MET A 51 -28.21 2.10 -1.57
C MET A 51 -28.25 2.17 -3.10
N VAL A 52 -27.10 2.08 -3.78
CA VAL A 52 -27.05 2.28 -5.25
C VAL A 52 -27.69 1.13 -6.02
N ILE A 53 -27.61 -0.12 -5.54
CA ILE A 53 -28.28 -1.25 -6.20
C ILE A 53 -29.79 -1.16 -6.05
N ARG A 54 -30.29 -0.66 -4.90
CA ARG A 54 -31.72 -0.42 -4.67
C ARG A 54 -32.24 0.67 -5.60
N ASP A 55 -31.51 1.78 -5.74
CA ASP A 55 -31.89 2.89 -6.61
C ASP A 55 -31.86 2.47 -8.10
N ALA A 56 -30.91 1.63 -8.49
CA ALA A 56 -30.82 1.08 -9.84
C ALA A 56 -31.79 -0.08 -10.11
N GLY A 57 -32.43 -0.65 -9.08
CA GLY A 57 -33.32 -1.79 -9.21
C GLY A 57 -32.63 -3.09 -9.63
N ILE A 58 -31.35 -3.28 -9.29
CA ILE A 58 -30.56 -4.48 -9.58
C ILE A 58 -30.17 -5.21 -8.29
N SER A 59 -29.69 -6.44 -8.44
CA SER A 59 -29.08 -7.23 -7.37
C SER A 59 -27.54 -7.14 -7.38
N ALA A 60 -26.91 -7.39 -6.24
CA ALA A 60 -25.44 -7.42 -6.14
C ALA A 60 -24.78 -8.47 -7.06
N ALA A 61 -25.50 -9.55 -7.38
CA ALA A 61 -25.04 -10.62 -8.28
C ALA A 61 -24.93 -10.17 -9.75
N GLU A 62 -25.56 -9.04 -10.11
CA GLU A 62 -25.49 -8.49 -11.47
C GLU A 62 -24.27 -7.58 -11.69
N ILE A 63 -23.59 -7.18 -10.62
CA ILE A 63 -22.34 -6.41 -10.72
C ILE A 63 -21.27 -7.30 -11.34
N GLY A 64 -20.61 -6.85 -12.40
CA GLY A 64 -19.55 -7.59 -13.09
C GLY A 64 -18.15 -7.34 -12.57
N ILE A 65 -17.92 -6.18 -11.96
CA ILE A 65 -16.61 -5.80 -11.41
C ILE A 65 -16.76 -4.74 -10.33
N ILE A 66 -15.97 -4.87 -9.27
CA ILE A 66 -15.81 -3.85 -8.23
C ILE A 66 -14.37 -3.34 -8.26
N ILE A 67 -14.19 -2.03 -8.33
CA ILE A 67 -12.90 -1.35 -8.27
C ILE A 67 -12.89 -0.48 -7.01
N HIS A 68 -11.93 -0.71 -6.13
CA HIS A 68 -11.85 -0.06 -4.83
C HIS A 68 -10.55 0.76 -4.66
N GLY A 69 -10.70 2.06 -4.39
CA GLY A 69 -9.64 2.96 -3.94
C GLY A 69 -9.75 3.22 -2.43
N THR A 70 -8.62 3.41 -1.75
CA THR A 70 -8.64 3.63 -0.30
C THR A 70 -7.53 4.54 0.18
N THR A 71 -7.85 5.38 1.17
CA THR A 71 -6.88 6.21 1.89
C THR A 71 -6.37 5.56 3.18
N LEU A 72 -6.86 4.36 3.55
CA LEU A 72 -6.51 3.71 4.82
C LEU A 72 -5.01 3.46 4.98
N ALA A 73 -4.33 2.96 3.94
CA ALA A 73 -2.88 2.72 3.98
C ALA A 73 -2.09 4.02 4.15
N THR A 74 -2.48 5.08 3.42
CA THR A 74 -1.87 6.41 3.54
C THR A 74 -2.05 6.97 4.95
N ASN A 75 -3.27 6.93 5.49
CA ASN A 75 -3.58 7.49 6.81
C ASN A 75 -2.85 6.72 7.92
N ALA A 76 -2.77 5.39 7.84
CA ALA A 76 -2.04 4.57 8.80
C ALA A 76 -0.54 4.95 8.88
N LEU A 77 0.07 5.33 7.75
CA LEU A 77 1.45 5.83 7.72
C LEU A 77 1.57 7.26 8.27
N ILE A 78 0.66 8.15 7.90
CA ILE A 78 0.65 9.55 8.36
C ILE A 78 0.47 9.64 9.88
N GLU A 79 -0.53 8.92 10.40
CA GLU A 79 -0.89 8.96 11.81
C GLU A 79 -0.07 7.98 12.65
N ARG A 80 0.84 7.22 12.02
CA ARG A 80 1.66 6.19 12.66
C ARG A 80 0.82 5.19 13.47
N ARG A 81 -0.26 4.71 12.85
CA ARG A 81 -1.20 3.73 13.39
C ARG A 81 -1.02 2.34 12.76
N GLY A 82 0.22 1.89 12.61
CA GLY A 82 0.52 0.54 12.10
C GLY A 82 1.00 -0.42 13.19
N ALA A 83 1.34 -1.63 12.76
CA ALA A 83 1.80 -2.69 13.64
C ALA A 83 3.20 -2.40 14.20
N LYS A 84 3.45 -2.84 15.43
CA LYS A 84 4.81 -2.90 15.98
C LYS A 84 5.64 -3.83 15.08
N THR A 85 6.56 -3.25 14.32
CA THR A 85 7.28 -3.96 13.25
C THR A 85 8.74 -4.19 13.63
N ALA A 86 9.26 -5.38 13.38
CA ALA A 86 10.69 -5.68 13.45
C ALA A 86 11.34 -5.49 12.07
N LEU A 87 12.54 -4.91 12.01
CA LEU A 87 13.38 -4.91 10.82
C LEU A 87 14.52 -5.91 11.00
N VAL A 88 14.69 -6.85 10.08
CA VAL A 88 15.87 -7.73 10.01
C VAL A 88 16.69 -7.31 8.79
N THR A 89 17.94 -6.90 9.02
CA THR A 89 18.82 -6.41 7.95
C THR A 89 20.23 -7.01 8.03
N THR A 90 21.05 -6.75 7.02
CA THR A 90 22.44 -7.21 6.99
C THR A 90 23.27 -6.52 8.07
N GLU A 91 24.21 -7.24 8.69
CA GLU A 91 25.17 -6.65 9.62
C GLU A 91 25.92 -5.47 9.00
N GLY A 92 26.03 -4.38 9.77
CA GLY A 92 26.56 -3.08 9.32
C GLY A 92 25.52 -2.13 8.70
N PHE A 93 24.30 -2.60 8.38
CA PHE A 93 23.27 -1.80 7.70
C PHE A 93 22.06 -1.47 8.56
N ARG A 94 22.15 -1.71 9.88
CA ARG A 94 21.08 -1.45 10.88
C ARG A 94 20.51 -0.04 10.80
N ASP A 95 21.38 0.93 10.53
CA ASP A 95 21.09 2.35 10.72
C ASP A 95 20.78 3.09 9.42
N VAL A 96 20.70 2.38 8.30
CA VAL A 96 20.37 2.96 6.99
C VAL A 96 19.10 3.80 7.04
N ILE A 97 18.03 3.31 7.69
CA ILE A 97 16.76 4.03 7.78
C ILE A 97 16.79 5.22 8.77
N GLU A 98 17.79 5.27 9.66
CA GLU A 98 18.03 6.40 10.57
C GLU A 98 18.86 7.47 9.89
N MET A 99 19.99 7.06 9.29
CA MET A 99 20.97 7.92 8.65
C MET A 99 20.40 8.58 7.40
N ARG A 100 19.51 7.88 6.68
CA ARG A 100 18.84 8.36 5.48
C ARG A 100 19.85 8.71 4.39
N THR A 101 19.48 9.66 3.54
CA THR A 101 20.35 10.33 2.58
C THR A 101 20.81 11.68 3.13
N GLU A 102 21.87 12.25 2.56
CA GLU A 102 22.32 13.62 2.87
C GLU A 102 21.31 14.72 2.52
N ASN A 103 20.22 14.37 1.83
CA ASN A 103 19.19 15.31 1.44
C ASN A 103 18.48 15.93 2.66
N ARG A 104 18.59 17.26 2.78
CA ARG A 104 17.90 18.06 3.79
C ARG A 104 16.83 18.88 3.11
N PHE A 105 15.61 18.80 3.63
CA PHE A 105 14.51 19.61 3.10
C PHE A 105 14.77 21.10 3.31
N GLU A 106 15.03 21.50 4.56
CA GLU A 106 15.47 22.86 4.87
C GLU A 106 17.00 22.90 4.89
N GLN A 107 17.60 23.12 3.72
CA GLN A 107 19.06 23.13 3.56
C GLN A 107 19.77 24.18 4.45
N TYR A 108 19.07 25.24 4.82
CA TYR A 108 19.59 26.34 5.63
C TYR A 108 19.28 26.24 7.13
N ASP A 109 18.42 25.31 7.55
CA ASP A 109 18.15 25.09 8.97
C ASP A 109 19.18 24.10 9.54
N LEU A 110 20.15 24.63 10.28
CA LEU A 110 21.17 23.83 10.96
C LEU A 110 20.60 23.01 12.14
N ASN A 111 19.43 23.37 12.65
CA ASN A 111 18.76 22.70 13.78
C ASN A 111 17.62 21.77 13.31
N LEU A 112 17.57 21.46 12.01
CA LEU A 112 16.55 20.59 11.43
C LEU A 112 16.42 19.27 12.20
N GLN A 113 15.25 19.05 12.79
CA GLN A 113 14.91 17.77 13.39
C GLN A 113 14.40 16.82 12.31
N LEU A 114 15.10 15.70 12.14
CA LEU A 114 14.70 14.67 11.20
C LEU A 114 13.53 13.87 11.78
N PRO A 115 12.51 13.51 10.97
CA PRO A 115 11.41 12.67 11.44
C PRO A 115 11.89 11.37 12.11
N THR A 116 11.20 10.88 13.12
CA THR A 116 11.55 9.57 13.69
C THR A 116 11.26 8.45 12.68
N PRO A 117 12.15 7.47 12.44
CA PRO A 117 11.83 6.36 11.55
C PRO A 117 10.62 5.54 12.02
N LEU A 118 9.95 4.81 11.10
CA LEU A 118 8.78 3.97 11.44
C LEU A 118 9.13 2.85 12.43
N ILE A 119 10.33 2.29 12.29
CA ILE A 119 10.82 1.20 13.14
C ILE A 119 11.93 1.79 14.01
N PRO A 120 11.79 1.84 15.35
CA PRO A 120 12.82 2.38 16.23
C PRO A 120 14.04 1.44 16.30
N ARG A 121 15.19 1.97 16.71
CA ARG A 121 16.50 1.28 16.59
C ARG A 121 16.54 -0.06 17.32
N GLU A 122 15.91 -0.16 18.48
CA GLU A 122 15.82 -1.36 19.31
C GLU A 122 15.02 -2.50 18.66
N HIS A 123 14.21 -2.20 17.64
CA HIS A 123 13.45 -3.17 16.86
C HIS A 123 14.16 -3.55 15.54
N ARG A 124 15.42 -3.12 15.35
CA ARG A 124 16.24 -3.40 14.16
C ARG A 124 17.29 -4.44 14.50
N PHE A 125 17.09 -5.65 14.01
CA PHE A 125 17.97 -6.80 14.19
C PHE A 125 18.90 -6.93 12.98
N THR A 126 20.10 -7.46 13.22
CA THR A 126 21.11 -7.67 12.17
C THR A 126 21.57 -9.11 12.13
N VAL A 127 21.80 -9.62 10.93
CA VAL A 127 22.33 -10.96 10.70
C VAL A 127 23.56 -10.89 9.79
N LYS A 128 24.54 -11.78 10.02
CA LYS A 128 25.68 -12.00 9.12
C LYS A 128 25.24 -12.69 7.84
N GLY A 129 26.00 -12.46 6.77
CA GLY A 129 25.67 -12.88 5.42
C GLY A 129 25.84 -11.72 4.47
N ARG A 130 26.34 -11.99 3.26
CA ARG A 130 26.65 -10.94 2.30
C ARG A 130 26.44 -11.44 0.88
N ILE A 131 25.55 -10.76 0.16
CA ILE A 131 25.45 -10.82 -1.29
C ILE A 131 26.24 -9.64 -1.88
N GLY A 132 26.99 -9.88 -2.95
CA GLY A 132 27.71 -8.87 -3.72
C GLY A 132 26.82 -8.14 -4.73
N ALA A 133 27.31 -7.05 -5.30
CA ALA A 133 26.53 -6.23 -6.24
C ALA A 133 26.14 -6.96 -7.53
N GLU A 134 26.85 -8.02 -7.90
CA GLU A 134 26.57 -8.87 -9.06
C GLU A 134 25.73 -10.11 -8.69
N GLY A 135 25.26 -10.19 -7.44
CA GLY A 135 24.41 -11.28 -6.95
C GLY A 135 25.16 -12.51 -6.43
N GLN A 136 26.49 -12.50 -6.43
CA GLN A 136 27.31 -13.57 -5.86
C GLN A 136 27.22 -13.61 -4.33
N GLU A 137 27.23 -14.81 -3.75
CA GLU A 137 27.33 -14.95 -2.30
C GLU A 137 28.79 -14.75 -1.85
N LEU A 138 29.04 -13.70 -1.06
CA LEU A 138 30.36 -13.37 -0.51
C LEU A 138 30.55 -13.94 0.90
N GLN A 139 29.47 -14.06 1.67
CA GLN A 139 29.46 -14.65 3.00
C GLN A 139 28.14 -15.38 3.22
N PRO A 140 28.15 -16.63 3.72
CA PRO A 140 26.93 -17.40 3.97
C PRO A 140 26.06 -16.73 5.04
N LEU A 141 24.74 -16.90 4.89
CA LEU A 141 23.75 -16.43 5.85
C LEU A 141 23.90 -17.16 7.19
N ASP A 142 23.95 -16.41 8.28
CA ASP A 142 24.01 -16.99 9.64
C ASP A 142 22.60 -17.37 10.12
N GLU A 143 22.20 -18.60 9.78
CA GLU A 143 20.88 -19.16 10.12
C GLU A 143 20.67 -19.29 11.64
N ALA A 144 21.72 -19.58 12.41
CA ALA A 144 21.62 -19.71 13.86
C ALA A 144 21.26 -18.37 14.53
N THR A 145 21.86 -17.28 14.04
CA THR A 145 21.48 -15.92 14.49
C THR A 145 20.04 -15.59 14.11
N LEU A 146 19.54 -16.03 12.94
CA LEU A 146 18.14 -15.84 12.55
C LEU A 146 17.17 -16.59 13.46
N GLU A 147 17.50 -17.81 13.87
CA GLU A 147 16.67 -18.57 14.82
C GLU A 147 16.58 -17.86 16.18
N SER A 148 17.68 -17.28 16.65
CA SER A 148 17.70 -16.45 17.87
C SER A 148 16.90 -15.15 17.71
N ILE A 149 17.00 -14.49 16.55
CA ILE A 149 16.18 -13.32 16.22
C ILE A 149 14.69 -13.68 16.22
N ALA A 150 14.32 -14.83 15.66
CA ALA A 150 12.95 -15.32 15.65
C ALA A 150 12.40 -15.46 17.08
N ASP A 151 13.17 -16.04 18.01
CA ASP A 151 12.77 -16.18 19.42
C ASP A 151 12.55 -14.81 20.08
N ARG A 152 13.44 -13.84 19.80
CA ARG A 152 13.29 -12.47 20.32
C ARG A 152 12.07 -11.76 19.74
N ILE A 153 11.76 -11.97 18.46
CA ILE A 153 10.57 -11.40 17.83
C ILE A 153 9.30 -12.04 18.40
N ALA A 154 9.29 -13.36 18.59
CA ALA A 154 8.17 -14.08 19.20
C ALA A 154 7.86 -13.58 20.62
N ALA A 155 8.90 -13.31 21.42
CA ALA A 155 8.76 -12.75 22.77
C ALA A 155 8.43 -11.24 22.80
N GLY A 156 8.60 -10.53 21.67
CA GLY A 156 8.58 -9.06 21.62
C GLY A 156 7.23 -8.42 21.30
N ASN A 157 6.15 -9.21 21.18
CA ASN A 157 4.81 -8.75 20.76
C ASN A 157 4.83 -7.91 19.47
N PHE A 158 5.60 -8.34 18.48
CA PHE A 158 5.61 -7.72 17.15
C PHE A 158 4.37 -8.17 16.37
N GLY A 159 3.80 -7.27 15.57
CA GLY A 159 2.68 -7.56 14.67
C GLY A 159 3.12 -7.85 13.24
N SER A 160 4.37 -7.56 12.86
CA SER A 160 4.92 -7.87 11.54
C SER A 160 6.46 -7.80 11.51
N VAL A 161 7.04 -8.34 10.44
CA VAL A 161 8.49 -8.29 10.16
C VAL A 161 8.75 -7.76 8.76
N ALA A 162 9.70 -6.83 8.66
CA ALA A 162 10.33 -6.41 7.42
C ALA A 162 11.74 -7.03 7.32
N ILE A 163 12.08 -7.60 6.17
CA ILE A 163 13.43 -8.09 5.86
C ILE A 163 13.99 -7.25 4.73
N GLY A 164 15.15 -6.65 4.97
CA GLY A 164 15.85 -5.84 3.98
C GLY A 164 17.34 -6.14 4.01
N PHE A 165 17.83 -6.92 3.05
CA PHE A 165 19.26 -7.22 2.90
C PHE A 165 19.87 -6.43 1.75
N ILE A 166 21.16 -6.16 1.89
CA ILE A 166 21.95 -5.51 0.83
C ILE A 166 22.01 -6.41 -0.40
N HIS A 167 21.86 -5.79 -1.58
CA HIS A 167 21.86 -6.46 -2.89
C HIS A 167 20.80 -7.56 -3.09
N ALA A 168 19.75 -7.59 -2.24
CA ALA A 168 18.63 -8.53 -2.40
C ALA A 168 17.87 -8.38 -3.73
N TYR A 169 17.94 -7.20 -4.37
CA TYR A 169 17.40 -6.97 -5.72
C TYR A 169 18.15 -7.75 -6.81
N ALA A 170 19.43 -8.08 -6.58
CA ALA A 170 20.27 -8.83 -7.51
C ALA A 170 20.20 -10.34 -7.21
N ASN A 171 20.24 -10.72 -5.93
CA ASN A 171 20.01 -12.08 -5.48
C ASN A 171 19.18 -12.09 -4.19
N PRO A 172 17.90 -12.55 -4.25
CA PRO A 172 16.97 -12.53 -3.12
C PRO A 172 17.10 -13.74 -2.17
N ASP A 173 18.01 -14.67 -2.43
CA ASP A 173 18.02 -15.98 -1.76
C ASP A 173 18.20 -15.87 -0.24
N HIS A 174 19.03 -14.95 0.25
CA HIS A 174 19.16 -14.71 1.68
C HIS A 174 17.87 -14.18 2.32
N GLU A 175 17.14 -13.28 1.65
CA GLU A 175 15.87 -12.78 2.19
C GLU A 175 14.79 -13.86 2.20
N ARG A 176 14.71 -14.66 1.14
CA ARG A 176 13.79 -15.81 1.05
C ARG A 176 14.08 -16.81 2.16
N ARG A 177 15.35 -17.16 2.34
CA ARG A 177 15.79 -18.08 3.39
C ARG A 177 15.52 -17.54 4.79
N ALA A 178 15.78 -16.25 5.02
CA ALA A 178 15.44 -15.60 6.28
C ALA A 178 13.94 -15.63 6.55
N ARG A 179 13.09 -15.36 5.55
CA ARG A 179 11.63 -15.49 5.68
C ARG A 179 11.24 -16.91 6.08
N GLU A 180 11.76 -17.93 5.39
CA GLU A 180 11.48 -19.34 5.72
C GLU A 180 11.82 -19.68 7.17
N ILE A 181 13.00 -19.30 7.65
CA ILE A 181 13.45 -19.58 9.02
C ILE A 181 12.55 -18.89 10.04
N LEU A 182 12.26 -17.60 9.83
CA LEU A 182 11.41 -16.81 10.72
C LEU A 182 9.97 -17.36 10.74
N SER A 183 9.42 -17.74 9.59
CA SER A 183 8.07 -18.31 9.47
C SER A 183 7.87 -19.65 10.18
N ARG A 184 8.94 -20.38 10.55
CA ARG A 184 8.81 -21.60 11.36
C ARG A 184 8.37 -21.32 12.80
N LYS A 185 8.65 -20.12 13.31
CA LYS A 185 8.36 -19.72 14.70
C LYS A 185 7.36 -18.57 14.81
N LEU A 186 7.16 -17.81 13.74
CA LEU A 186 6.32 -16.61 13.72
C LEU A 186 5.06 -16.83 12.88
N THR A 187 3.90 -16.45 13.43
CA THR A 187 2.60 -16.45 12.72
C THR A 187 2.23 -15.08 12.15
N ILE A 188 3.09 -14.07 12.35
CA ILE A 188 2.87 -12.69 11.90
C ILE A 188 3.34 -12.47 10.47
N PRO A 189 2.79 -11.50 9.72
CA PRO A 189 3.19 -11.24 8.34
C PRO A 189 4.66 -10.84 8.21
N ILE A 190 5.36 -11.45 7.24
CA ILE A 190 6.77 -11.17 6.91
C ILE A 190 6.86 -10.64 5.48
N SER A 191 7.40 -9.43 5.32
CA SER A 191 7.62 -8.79 4.01
C SER A 191 9.11 -8.77 3.69
N ILE A 192 9.50 -9.17 2.48
CA ILE A 192 10.89 -9.11 2.02
C ILE A 192 11.08 -8.02 0.97
N SER A 193 12.21 -7.32 1.03
CA SER A 193 12.44 -6.14 0.21
C SER A 193 12.57 -6.45 -1.27
N ALA A 194 13.06 -7.63 -1.62
CA ALA A 194 13.15 -8.12 -2.99
C ALA A 194 11.80 -8.36 -3.68
N GLU A 195 10.71 -8.54 -2.92
CA GLU A 195 9.36 -8.66 -3.48
C GLU A 195 8.60 -7.32 -3.45
N VAL A 196 8.77 -6.57 -2.36
CA VAL A 196 8.08 -5.28 -2.18
C VAL A 196 8.61 -4.22 -3.15
N SER A 197 9.94 -4.04 -3.19
CA SER A 197 10.62 -3.02 -3.99
C SER A 197 12.03 -3.49 -4.38
N PRO A 198 12.18 -4.33 -5.43
CA PRO A 198 13.47 -4.84 -5.91
C PRO A 198 14.29 -3.75 -6.63
N GLN A 199 14.63 -2.69 -5.92
CA GLN A 199 15.39 -1.53 -6.41
C GLN A 199 16.76 -1.48 -5.75
N MET A 200 17.75 -0.91 -6.44
CA MET A 200 19.15 -0.95 -6.01
C MET A 200 19.39 -0.24 -4.67
N ARG A 201 18.78 0.93 -4.47
CA ARG A 201 19.05 1.81 -3.34
C ARG A 201 18.44 1.28 -2.05
N GLU A 202 19.27 1.08 -1.04
CA GLU A 202 18.94 0.46 0.23
C GLU A 202 18.06 1.34 1.12
N PHE A 203 18.24 2.67 1.13
CA PHE A 203 17.41 3.54 1.97
C PHE A 203 15.95 3.49 1.54
N GLU A 204 15.67 3.78 0.27
CA GLU A 204 14.33 3.74 -0.31
C GLU A 204 13.74 2.34 -0.22
N ARG A 205 14.52 1.30 -0.55
CA ARG A 205 14.07 -0.09 -0.48
C ARG A 205 13.72 -0.51 0.95
N PHE A 206 14.60 -0.23 1.93
CA PHE A 206 14.38 -0.59 3.33
C PHE A 206 13.21 0.19 3.93
N ASN A 207 13.08 1.47 3.59
CA ASN A 207 11.95 2.28 4.02
C ASN A 207 10.63 1.76 3.44
N THR A 208 10.62 1.35 2.16
CA THR A 208 9.42 0.82 1.48
C THR A 208 8.99 -0.53 2.05
N VAL A 209 9.91 -1.49 2.27
CA VAL A 209 9.56 -2.78 2.90
C VAL A 209 9.13 -2.59 4.35
N SER A 210 9.72 -1.63 5.07
CA SER A 210 9.31 -1.28 6.43
C SER A 210 7.89 -0.72 6.45
N ALA A 211 7.57 0.24 5.57
CA ALA A 211 6.22 0.79 5.44
C ALA A 211 5.20 -0.28 5.05
N ASN A 212 5.56 -1.20 4.14
CA ASN A 212 4.71 -2.33 3.76
C ASN A 212 4.38 -3.22 4.96
N ALA A 213 5.40 -3.71 5.67
CA ALA A 213 5.22 -4.56 6.84
C ALA A 213 4.43 -3.84 7.95
N TYR A 214 4.62 -2.53 8.10
CA TYR A 214 3.97 -1.71 9.11
C TYR A 214 2.44 -1.67 8.95
N VAL A 215 1.92 -1.56 7.73
CA VAL A 215 0.47 -1.48 7.48
C VAL A 215 -0.17 -2.83 7.08
N ARG A 216 0.63 -3.85 6.76
CA ARG A 216 0.16 -5.15 6.26
C ARG A 216 -0.88 -5.86 7.12
N PRO A 217 -0.72 -5.99 8.46
CA PRO A 217 -1.71 -6.70 9.27
C PRO A 217 -3.11 -6.08 9.16
N GLN A 218 -3.21 -4.77 9.35
CA GLN A 218 -4.49 -4.07 9.31
C GLN A 218 -5.13 -4.12 7.92
N MET A 219 -4.34 -3.96 6.86
CA MET A 219 -4.84 -3.97 5.49
C MET A 219 -5.31 -5.38 5.06
N ALA A 220 -4.57 -6.43 5.42
CA ALA A 220 -4.98 -7.80 5.14
C ALA A 220 -6.30 -8.15 5.85
N ASP A 221 -6.43 -7.79 7.14
CA ASP A 221 -7.66 -8.03 7.91
C ASP A 221 -8.86 -7.28 7.31
N TYR A 222 -8.67 -6.02 6.93
CA TYR A 222 -9.70 -5.21 6.28
C TYR A 222 -10.18 -5.84 4.96
N LEU A 223 -9.22 -6.14 4.07
CA LEU A 223 -9.52 -6.66 2.74
C LEU A 223 -10.18 -8.05 2.78
N ALA A 224 -9.76 -8.91 3.72
CA ALA A 224 -10.38 -10.22 3.93
C ALA A 224 -11.83 -10.10 4.41
N ARG A 225 -12.12 -9.17 5.34
CA ARG A 225 -13.50 -8.89 5.78
C ARG A 225 -14.35 -8.35 4.63
N LEU A 226 -13.81 -7.41 3.85
CA LEU A 226 -14.51 -6.86 2.68
C LEU A 226 -14.89 -7.95 1.68
N GLN A 227 -13.95 -8.84 1.30
CA GLN A 227 -14.24 -9.94 0.37
C GLN A 227 -15.34 -10.87 0.90
N THR A 228 -15.26 -11.26 2.17
CA THR A 228 -16.26 -12.13 2.81
C THR A 228 -17.64 -11.49 2.77
N ARG A 229 -17.71 -10.22 3.17
CA ARG A 229 -18.98 -9.49 3.27
C ARG A 229 -19.62 -9.17 1.92
N LEU A 230 -18.80 -8.88 0.89
CA LEU A 230 -19.29 -8.70 -0.48
C LEU A 230 -19.90 -10.01 -0.99
N LYS A 231 -19.26 -11.15 -0.69
CA LYS A 231 -19.79 -12.47 -1.05
C LYS A 231 -21.10 -12.78 -0.32
N ASP A 232 -21.19 -12.48 0.98
CA ASP A 232 -22.42 -12.66 1.76
C ASP A 232 -23.59 -11.81 1.24
N MET A 233 -23.29 -10.64 0.66
CA MET A 233 -24.26 -9.77 -0.01
C MET A 233 -24.67 -10.30 -1.40
N GLY A 234 -23.98 -11.32 -1.92
CA GLY A 234 -24.26 -11.94 -3.22
C GLY A 234 -23.46 -11.37 -4.39
N ALA A 235 -22.44 -10.54 -4.15
CA ALA A 235 -21.53 -10.10 -5.20
C ALA A 235 -20.54 -11.23 -5.55
N GLU A 236 -20.65 -11.80 -6.75
CA GLU A 236 -19.79 -12.90 -7.23
C GLU A 236 -18.65 -12.41 -8.14
N CYS A 237 -18.60 -11.12 -8.44
CA CYS A 237 -17.62 -10.53 -9.33
C CYS A 237 -16.21 -10.41 -8.72
N PRO A 238 -15.18 -10.29 -9.57
CA PRO A 238 -13.85 -9.91 -9.11
C PRO A 238 -13.84 -8.52 -8.47
N VAL A 239 -13.07 -8.40 -7.39
CA VAL A 239 -12.77 -7.14 -6.71
C VAL A 239 -11.31 -6.77 -7.01
N PHE A 240 -11.09 -5.55 -7.47
CA PHE A 240 -9.77 -5.01 -7.73
C PHE A 240 -9.51 -3.77 -6.89
N MET A 241 -8.24 -3.56 -6.55
CA MET A 241 -7.77 -2.36 -5.89
C MET A 241 -7.05 -1.46 -6.90
N ILE A 242 -7.30 -0.16 -6.83
CA ILE A 242 -6.45 0.81 -7.53
C ILE A 242 -5.13 0.89 -6.80
N HIS A 243 -4.01 0.88 -7.53
CA HIS A 243 -2.68 1.12 -6.94
C HIS A 243 -2.14 2.49 -7.33
N SER A 244 -1.12 2.95 -6.60
CA SER A 244 -0.51 4.29 -6.70
C SER A 244 0.03 4.68 -8.08
N GLY A 245 0.30 3.70 -8.94
CA GLY A 245 0.76 3.90 -10.32
C GLY A 245 -0.38 4.00 -11.33
N GLY A 246 -1.64 3.90 -10.87
CA GLY A 246 -2.82 4.06 -11.71
C GLY A 246 -3.35 2.80 -12.40
N GLY A 247 -2.79 1.63 -12.10
CA GLY A 247 -3.33 0.34 -12.54
C GLY A 247 -4.24 -0.31 -11.50
N LEU A 248 -4.71 -1.51 -11.83
CA LEU A 248 -5.48 -2.38 -10.95
C LEU A 248 -4.63 -3.55 -10.45
N ILE A 249 -4.82 -3.92 -9.18
CA ILE A 249 -4.23 -5.12 -8.58
C ILE A 249 -5.30 -5.95 -7.87
N SER A 250 -5.06 -7.25 -7.72
CA SER A 250 -5.98 -8.12 -6.99
C SER A 250 -5.98 -7.79 -5.49
N VAL A 251 -7.03 -8.20 -4.79
CA VAL A 251 -7.11 -8.03 -3.32
C VAL A 251 -6.01 -8.80 -2.60
N GLU A 252 -5.60 -9.96 -3.12
CA GLU A 252 -4.52 -10.78 -2.58
C GLU A 252 -3.18 -10.03 -2.68
N THR A 253 -2.91 -9.45 -3.86
CA THR A 253 -1.72 -8.63 -4.09
C THR A 253 -1.73 -7.39 -3.20
N ALA A 254 -2.89 -6.75 -3.04
CA ALA A 254 -3.06 -5.59 -2.19
C ALA A 254 -2.89 -5.90 -0.70
N SER A 255 -3.29 -7.11 -0.27
CA SER A 255 -3.10 -7.61 1.10
C SER A 255 -1.64 -7.95 1.39
N GLU A 256 -0.90 -8.41 0.39
CA GLU A 256 0.53 -8.69 0.52
C GLU A 256 1.42 -7.44 0.40
N PHE A 257 1.05 -6.53 -0.50
CA PHE A 257 1.80 -5.31 -0.85
C PHE A 257 0.97 -4.02 -0.65
N PRO A 258 0.39 -3.78 0.53
CA PRO A 258 -0.45 -2.61 0.79
C PRO A 258 0.25 -1.26 0.61
N VAL A 259 1.59 -1.22 0.65
CA VAL A 259 2.34 0.00 0.32
C VAL A 259 2.03 0.52 -1.09
N ARG A 260 1.59 -0.36 -2.00
CA ARG A 260 1.18 0.01 -3.36
C ARG A 260 -0.17 0.72 -3.40
N LEU A 261 -0.95 0.70 -2.32
CA LEU A 261 -2.26 1.37 -2.22
C LEU A 261 -2.15 2.81 -1.71
N VAL A 262 -0.96 3.22 -1.29
CA VAL A 262 -0.69 4.59 -0.83
C VAL A 262 -1.01 5.56 -1.96
N GLU A 263 -1.91 6.50 -1.70
CA GLU A 263 -2.43 7.44 -2.72
C GLU A 263 -3.14 6.77 -3.91
N SER A 264 -3.82 5.63 -3.68
CA SER A 264 -4.63 4.97 -4.72
C SER A 264 -5.83 5.80 -5.21
N GLY A 265 -6.63 6.38 -4.30
CA GLY A 265 -7.78 7.23 -4.66
C GLY A 265 -7.40 8.41 -5.59
N PRO A 266 -6.36 9.20 -5.26
CA PRO A 266 -5.90 10.31 -6.10
C PRO A 266 -5.33 9.87 -7.44
N ALA A 267 -4.69 8.70 -7.51
CA ALA A 267 -4.29 8.14 -8.79
C ALA A 267 -5.53 7.90 -9.67
N GLY A 268 -6.62 7.38 -9.10
CA GLY A 268 -7.93 7.28 -9.76
C GLY A 268 -8.47 8.63 -10.24
N GLY A 269 -8.42 9.66 -9.38
CA GLY A 269 -8.83 11.02 -9.74
C GLY A 269 -8.01 11.62 -10.90
N ALA A 270 -6.70 11.40 -10.90
CA ALA A 270 -5.81 11.85 -11.98
C ALA A 270 -6.10 11.13 -13.31
N ILE A 271 -6.38 9.83 -13.28
CA ILE A 271 -6.79 9.06 -14.47
C ILE A 271 -8.12 9.58 -15.01
N PHE A 272 -9.10 9.82 -14.14
CA PHE A 272 -10.38 10.37 -14.54
C PHE A 272 -10.23 11.76 -15.17
N ALA A 273 -9.44 12.64 -14.55
CA ALA A 273 -9.14 13.95 -15.10
C ALA A 273 -8.44 13.87 -16.47
N ALA A 274 -7.57 12.88 -16.69
CA ALA A 274 -6.94 12.66 -17.98
C ALA A 274 -7.92 12.20 -19.06
N ASP A 275 -8.91 11.37 -18.69
CA ASP A 275 -10.00 10.99 -19.59
C ASP A 275 -10.88 12.20 -19.97
N ILE A 276 -11.26 13.02 -18.98
CA ILE A 276 -11.99 14.27 -19.22
C ILE A 276 -11.18 15.19 -20.14
N ALA A 277 -9.90 15.39 -19.86
CA ALA A 277 -9.02 16.20 -20.69
C ALA A 277 -9.02 15.73 -22.16
N ARG A 278 -9.00 14.41 -22.40
CA ARG A 278 -9.09 13.82 -23.75
C ARG A 278 -10.42 14.11 -24.44
N ARG A 279 -11.54 14.00 -23.73
CA ARG A 279 -12.88 14.28 -24.28
C ARG A 279 -13.05 15.75 -24.72
N PHE A 280 -12.35 16.66 -24.06
CA PHE A 280 -12.40 18.10 -24.37
C PHE A 280 -11.20 18.60 -25.19
N GLY A 281 -10.26 17.73 -25.59
CA GLY A 281 -9.07 18.12 -26.35
C GLY A 281 -8.11 19.04 -25.58
N LEU A 282 -8.05 18.91 -24.25
CA LEU A 282 -7.18 19.71 -23.39
C LEU A 282 -5.86 18.98 -23.12
N GLU A 283 -4.81 19.34 -23.83
CA GLU A 283 -3.51 18.65 -23.74
C GLU A 283 -2.75 18.90 -22.44
N LYS A 284 -3.00 20.04 -21.77
CA LYS A 284 -2.32 20.44 -20.52
C LYS A 284 -3.34 20.87 -19.49
N VAL A 285 -3.51 20.06 -18.45
CA VAL A 285 -4.44 20.36 -17.36
C VAL A 285 -3.80 20.07 -16.01
N VAL A 286 -4.28 20.78 -14.99
CA VAL A 286 -3.97 20.49 -13.59
C VAL A 286 -5.22 19.92 -12.97
N SER A 287 -5.13 18.68 -12.49
CA SER A 287 -6.16 18.12 -11.62
C SER A 287 -5.93 18.62 -10.20
N TYR A 288 -7.01 19.05 -9.54
CA TYR A 288 -7.01 19.55 -8.17
C TYR A 288 -8.16 18.90 -7.41
N ASP A 289 -7.83 18.06 -6.44
CA ASP A 289 -8.78 17.36 -5.58
C ASP A 289 -8.58 17.83 -4.14
N MET A 290 -9.65 18.39 -3.55
CA MET A 290 -9.63 18.92 -2.19
C MET A 290 -10.65 18.18 -1.33
N GLY A 291 -10.13 17.39 -0.40
CA GLY A 291 -10.91 16.76 0.66
C GLY A 291 -10.91 17.59 1.95
N GLY A 292 -11.51 17.03 3.00
CA GLY A 292 -11.55 17.67 4.33
C GLY A 292 -10.20 17.78 5.05
N THR A 293 -9.21 16.97 4.67
CA THR A 293 -7.91 16.86 5.35
C THR A 293 -6.72 17.17 4.44
N THR A 294 -6.82 16.88 3.15
CA THR A 294 -5.71 16.99 2.19
C THR A 294 -6.18 17.58 0.88
N ALA A 295 -5.30 18.35 0.23
CA ALA A 295 -5.44 18.75 -1.17
C ALA A 295 -4.37 18.06 -2.01
N LYS A 296 -4.75 17.60 -3.20
CA LYS A 296 -3.91 16.80 -4.08
C LYS A 296 -3.93 17.36 -5.48
N ILE A 297 -2.75 17.38 -6.10
CA ILE A 297 -2.52 18.02 -7.39
C ILE A 297 -1.76 17.05 -8.27
N CYS A 298 -2.25 16.85 -9.50
CA CYS A 298 -1.50 16.12 -10.52
C CYS A 298 -1.51 16.91 -11.83
N LEU A 299 -0.31 17.08 -12.40
CA LEU A 299 -0.11 17.64 -13.73
C LEU A 299 -0.38 16.55 -14.77
N ILE A 300 -1.23 16.87 -15.74
CA ILE A 300 -1.58 15.99 -16.85
C ILE A 300 -1.13 16.68 -18.13
N GLU A 301 -0.31 15.96 -18.89
CA GLU A 301 0.20 16.41 -20.19
C GLU A 301 -0.01 15.29 -21.21
N ASP A 302 -0.39 15.65 -22.42
CA ASP A 302 -0.66 14.71 -23.52
C ASP A 302 -1.65 13.60 -23.10
N PHE A 303 -2.64 13.99 -22.30
CA PHE A 303 -3.67 13.10 -21.73
C PHE A 303 -3.13 11.97 -20.84
N ALA A 304 -1.93 12.15 -20.28
CA ALA A 304 -1.28 11.23 -19.37
C ALA A 304 -0.92 11.91 -18.04
N PRO A 305 -1.31 11.34 -16.88
CA PRO A 305 -0.83 11.81 -15.59
C PRO A 305 0.70 11.70 -15.50
N ARG A 306 1.38 12.74 -15.02
CA ARG A 306 2.82 12.67 -14.77
C ARG A 306 3.12 11.72 -13.60
N THR A 307 3.99 10.75 -13.85
CA THR A 307 4.44 9.78 -12.84
C THR A 307 5.80 10.14 -12.26
N ALA A 308 6.02 9.85 -10.97
CA ALA A 308 7.33 9.97 -10.31
C ALA A 308 7.86 8.59 -9.89
N ARG A 309 9.19 8.45 -9.83
CA ARG A 309 9.85 7.21 -9.37
C ARG A 309 9.94 7.10 -7.85
N THR A 310 9.87 8.23 -7.17
CA THR A 310 9.95 8.33 -5.71
C THR A 310 8.77 9.15 -5.21
N PHE A 311 8.24 8.76 -4.07
CA PHE A 311 7.14 9.44 -3.41
C PHE A 311 7.41 9.49 -1.91
N GLU A 312 7.20 10.66 -1.31
CA GLU A 312 7.37 10.88 0.12
C GLU A 312 5.98 11.00 0.77
N VAL A 313 5.72 10.17 1.77
CA VAL A 313 4.46 10.13 2.53
C VAL A 313 4.70 10.72 3.91
N ALA A 314 3.69 11.38 4.48
CA ALA A 314 3.73 11.86 5.86
C ALA A 314 4.86 12.87 6.14
N ARG A 315 5.09 13.78 5.19
CA ARG A 315 6.02 14.87 5.38
C ARG A 315 5.54 15.76 6.53
N THR A 316 6.23 15.70 7.67
CA THR A 316 5.93 16.54 8.84
C THR A 316 6.72 17.84 8.76
N TYR A 317 6.03 18.98 8.86
CA TYR A 317 6.65 20.28 9.11
C TYR A 317 6.57 20.56 10.61
N ARG A 318 7.68 20.33 11.31
CA ARG A 318 7.87 20.41 12.77
C ARG A 318 7.15 19.31 13.56
#